data_AF-A0A956H6Y5-F1
#
_entry.id   AF-A0A956H6Y5-F1
#
_cell.length_a   1.000
_cell.length_b   1.000
_cell.length_c   1.000
_cell.angle_alpha   90.00
_cell.angle_beta   90.00
_cell.angle_gamma   90.00
#
_symmetry.space_group_name_H-M   'P 1'
#
loop_
_entity.id
_entity.type
_entity.pdbx_description
1 polymer ?
#
loop_
_entity_poly.entity_id
_entity_poly.type
_entity_poly.pdbx_seq_one_letter_code
_entity_poly.pdbx_strand_id
1 'polypeptide(L)' 'RRRPELTPEVWEIRDDEGAVEVDFVIEVDGRVRVNALLLESRYRGPFGHFRGRLRGPEGAEVAVDDFFGMGEDFYLRC' A
#
# COMPACT_ATOMS: atom_id res chain seq x y z
N ARG A 1 6.04 -27.87 -7.48
CA ARG A 1 4.60 -27.60 -7.25
C ARG A 1 4.37 -26.12 -7.58
N ARG A 2 3.63 -25.79 -8.66
CA ARG A 2 3.40 -24.40 -9.09
C ARG A 2 2.41 -23.76 -8.11
N ARG A 3 2.84 -22.74 -7.36
CA ARG A 3 1.95 -21.94 -6.50
C ARG A 3 1.01 -21.19 -7.45
N PRO A 4 -0.33 -21.20 -7.24
CA PRO A 4 -1.22 -20.41 -8.08
C PRO A 4 -0.72 -18.96 -8.06
N GLU A 5 -0.63 -18.35 -9.24
CA GLU A 5 -0.30 -16.93 -9.39
C GLU A 5 -1.45 -16.16 -8.72
N LEU A 6 -1.26 -15.82 -7.44
CA LEU A 6 -2.14 -14.88 -6.75
C LEU A 6 -1.96 -13.56 -7.49
N THR A 7 -3.05 -13.02 -8.05
CA THR A 7 -3.07 -11.63 -8.52
C THR A 7 -2.58 -10.75 -7.36
N PRO A 8 -1.58 -9.89 -7.58
CA PRO A 8 -1.08 -9.04 -6.52
C PRO A 8 -2.21 -8.18 -5.96
N GLU A 9 -2.23 -8.01 -4.65
CA GLU A 9 -3.18 -7.11 -4.00
C GLU A 9 -2.83 -5.67 -4.40
N VAL A 10 -3.84 -4.88 -4.68
CA VAL A 10 -3.69 -3.48 -5.08
C VAL A 10 -4.47 -2.60 -4.11
N TRP A 11 -3.79 -1.58 -3.58
CA TRP A 11 -4.45 -0.51 -2.83
C TRP A 11 -4.65 0.68 -3.76
N GLU A 12 -5.92 1.05 -3.97
CA GLU A 12 -6.30 2.22 -4.75
C GLU A 12 -6.26 3.46 -3.86
N ILE A 13 -5.44 4.43 -4.22
CA ILE A 13 -5.30 5.70 -3.53
C ILE A 13 -5.91 6.76 -4.44
N ARG A 14 -7.04 7.31 -4.00
CA ARG A 14 -7.86 8.27 -4.74
C ARG A 14 -8.29 9.41 -3.83
N ASP A 15 -8.45 10.60 -4.38
CA ASP A 15 -9.11 11.73 -3.74
C ASP A 15 -10.38 12.14 -4.49
N ASP A 16 -11.24 12.91 -3.84
CA ASP A 16 -12.50 13.36 -4.44
C ASP A 16 -12.29 14.40 -5.56
N GLU A 17 -11.16 15.10 -5.54
CA GLU A 17 -10.82 16.15 -6.50
C GLU A 17 -10.11 15.60 -7.75
N GLY A 18 -9.77 14.31 -7.78
CA GLY A 18 -9.04 13.65 -8.85
C GLY A 18 -7.60 14.15 -9.03
N ALA A 19 -7.03 14.76 -7.99
CA ALA A 19 -5.62 15.14 -7.99
C ALA A 19 -4.71 13.96 -7.63
N VAL A 20 -5.25 12.90 -7.03
CA VAL A 20 -4.53 11.68 -6.69
C VAL A 20 -5.19 10.50 -7.38
N GLU A 21 -4.46 9.88 -8.30
CA GLU A 21 -4.86 8.62 -8.94
C GLU A 21 -3.67 7.66 -8.99
N VAL A 22 -3.41 7.01 -7.85
CA VAL A 22 -2.24 6.14 -7.66
C VAL A 22 -2.65 4.77 -7.17
N ASP A 23 -2.12 3.72 -7.79
CA ASP A 23 -2.24 2.34 -7.36
C ASP A 23 -0.95 1.88 -6.70
N PHE A 24 -1.07 1.28 -5.52
CA PHE A 24 0.05 0.59 -4.88
C PHE A 24 -0.10 -0.93 -5.06
N VAL A 25 0.77 -1.51 -5.88
CA VAL A 25 0.79 -2.94 -6.17
C VAL A 25 1.69 -3.64 -5.16
N ILE A 26 1.09 -4.45 -4.30
CA ILE A 26 1.81 -5.15 -3.23
C ILE A 26 2.51 -6.38 -3.80
N GLU A 27 3.82 -6.43 -3.62
CA GLU A 27 4.66 -7.56 -4.04
C GLU A 27 5.09 -8.42 -2.86
N VAL A 28 5.32 -7.80 -1.70
CA VAL A 28 5.74 -8.47 -0.47
C VAL A 28 4.81 -8.07 0.66
N ASP A 29 4.06 -9.04 1.17
CA ASP A 29 3.16 -8.85 2.31
C ASP A 29 3.93 -9.03 3.63
N GLY A 30 4.51 -7.95 4.16
CA GLY A 30 5.18 -7.94 5.45
C GLY A 30 4.17 -7.99 6.59
N ARG A 31 4.04 -9.13 7.28
CA ARG A 31 3.13 -9.28 8.43
C ARG A 31 3.93 -9.56 9.71
N VAL A 32 3.67 -8.77 10.75
CA VAL A 32 4.20 -8.99 12.09
C VAL A 32 3.02 -9.17 13.05
N ARG A 33 3.02 -10.29 13.79
CA ARG A 33 2.02 -10.59 14.83
C ARG A 33 2.72 -10.75 16.16
N VAL A 34 2.35 -9.91 17.12
CA VAL A 34 2.81 -10.00 18.51
C VAL A 34 1.60 -10.24 19.41
N ASN A 35 1.61 -11.36 20.14
CA ASN A 35 0.60 -11.72 21.14
C ASN A 35 1.28 -11.78 22.52
N ALA A 36 1.03 -10.79 23.38
CA ALA A 36 1.67 -10.69 24.70
C ALA A 36 0.64 -10.61 25.84
N LEU A 37 -0.31 -11.55 25.89
CA LEU A 37 -1.37 -11.75 26.91
C LEU A 37 -2.34 -10.58 27.16
N LEU A 38 -1.86 -9.34 27.25
CA LEU A 38 -2.65 -8.10 27.37
C LEU A 38 -2.53 -7.19 26.13
N LEU A 39 -1.60 -7.48 25.21
CA LEU A 39 -1.36 -6.70 24.00
C LEU A 39 -1.53 -7.57 22.75
N GLU A 40 -2.43 -7.16 21.86
CA GLU A 40 -2.56 -7.69 20.51
C GLU A 40 -2.13 -6.59 19.52
N SER A 41 -1.01 -6.83 18.81
CA SER A 41 -0.57 -5.97 17.71
C SER A 41 -0.61 -6.76 16.41
N ARG A 42 -1.44 -6.29 15.47
CA ARG A 42 -1.46 -6.75 14.08
C ARG A 42 -0.87 -5.64 13.24
N TYR A 43 0.36 -5.84 12.82
CA TYR A 43 1.06 -4.92 11.94
C TYR A 43 1.20 -5.55 10.56
N ARG A 44 0.79 -4.81 9.53
CA ARG A 44 1.00 -5.18 8.15
C ARG A 44 1.72 -4.03 7.43
N GLY A 45 2.98 -4.26 7.06
CA GLY A 45 3.80 -3.35 6.29
C GLY A 45 4.13 -3.95 4.93
N PRO A 46 3.22 -3.86 3.93
CA PRO A 46 3.50 -4.36 2.60
C PRO A 46 4.49 -3.48 1.85
N PHE A 47 5.34 -4.11 1.04
CA PHE A 47 6.24 -3.46 0.10
C PHE A 47 5.79 -3.73 -1.33
N GLY A 48 6.05 -2.78 -2.22
CA GLY A 48 5.59 -2.85 -3.60
C GLY A 48 5.95 -1.60 -4.38
N HIS A 49 5.23 -1.39 -5.48
CA HIS A 49 5.46 -0.27 -6.39
C HIS A 49 4.19 0.55 -6.59
N PHE A 50 4.38 1.86 -6.75
CA PHE A 50 3.33 2.78 -7.14
C PHE A 50 3.26 2.93 -8.67
N ARG A 51 2.04 3.09 -9.17
CA ARG A 51 1.72 3.38 -10.58
C ARG A 51 0.60 4.39 -10.64
N GLY A 52 0.65 5.34 -11.57
CA GLY A 52 -0.42 6.32 -11.76
C GLY A 52 0.09 7.75 -11.79
N ARG A 53 -0.71 8.71 -11.32
CA ARG A 53 -0.41 10.14 -11.43
C ARG A 53 -0.85 10.96 -10.23
N LEU A 54 -0.13 12.05 -10.03
CA LEU A 54 -0.43 13.11 -9.08
C LEU A 54 -0.54 14.43 -9.83
N ARG A 55 -1.52 15.26 -9.46
CA ARG A 55 -1.68 16.62 -10.00
C ARG A 55 -1.44 17.63 -8.89
N GLY A 56 -0.46 18.51 -9.10
CA GLY A 56 -0.15 19.61 -8.21
C GLY A 56 -1.20 20.74 -8.27
N PRO A 57 -1.14 21.69 -7.33
CA PRO A 57 -2.11 22.78 -7.20
C PRO A 57 -2.16 23.73 -8.42
N GLU A 58 -1.07 23.83 -9.17
CA GLU A 58 -1.00 24.64 -10.40
C GLU A 58 -1.32 23.81 -11.67
N GLY A 59 -1.82 22.59 -11.51
CA GLY A 59 -2.19 21.68 -12.60
C GLY A 59 -1.02 20.88 -13.19
N ALA A 60 0.20 21.04 -12.67
CA ALA A 60 1.35 20.22 -13.06
C ALA A 60 1.10 18.74 -12.71
N GLU A 61 1.27 17.84 -13.67
CA GLU A 61 1.11 16.40 -13.45
C GLU A 61 2.47 15.70 -13.30
N VAL A 62 2.51 14.73 -12.39
CA VAL A 62 3.66 13.86 -12.13
C VAL A 62 3.20 12.43 -12.27
N ALA A 63 3.77 11.70 -13.24
CA ALA A 63 3.61 10.26 -13.33
C ALA A 63 4.46 9.58 -12.24
N VAL A 64 3.84 8.67 -11.52
CA VAL A 64 4.49 7.87 -10.46
C VAL A 64 4.51 6.43 -10.93
N ASP A 65 5.36 6.14 -11.91
CA ASP A 65 5.46 4.81 -12.52
C ASP A 65 6.71 4.08 -12.01
N ASP A 66 6.48 2.91 -11.38
CA ASP A 66 7.52 2.00 -10.89
C ASP A 66 8.33 2.54 -9.69
N PHE A 67 7.71 3.41 -8.90
CA PHE A 67 8.32 3.94 -7.69
C PHE A 67 8.17 2.91 -6.56
N PHE A 68 9.28 2.39 -6.05
CA PHE A 68 9.28 1.46 -4.92
C PHE A 68 8.89 2.16 -3.62
N GLY A 69 8.09 1.50 -2.79
CA GLY A 69 7.79 1.99 -1.45
C GLY A 69 7.07 1.00 -0.56
N MET A 70 6.47 1.53 0.50
CA MET A 70 5.90 0.78 1.61
C MET A 70 4.55 1.38 2.01
N GLY A 71 3.58 0.52 2.25
CA GLY A 71 2.32 0.87 2.91
C GLY A 71 2.31 0.41 4.37
N GLU A 72 1.33 0.85 5.15
CA GLU A 72 1.11 0.39 6.52
C GLU A 72 -0.39 0.25 6.81
N ASP A 73 -0.78 -0.92 7.33
CA ASP A 73 -2.06 -1.17 7.98
C ASP A 73 -1.77 -1.65 9.41
N PHE A 74 -2.04 -0.76 10.37
CA PHE A 74 -1.68 -0.93 11.77
C PHE A 74 -2.93 -0.92 12.66
N TYR A 75 -3.10 -2.01 13.41
CA TYR A 75 -4.12 -2.09 14.45
C TYR A 75 -3.47 -2.36 15.81
N LEU A 76 -3.75 -1.48 16.77
CA LEU A 76 -3.35 -1.60 18.17
C LEU A 76 -4.58 -1.57 19.08
N ARG A 77 -4.68 -2.57 19.95
CA ARG A 77 -5.64 -2.56 21.06
C ARG A 77 -4.90 -2.70 22.39
N CYS A 78 -5.15 -1.75 23.29
CA CYS A 78 -4.66 -1.72 24.67
C CYS A 78 -5.81 -1.95 25.65
#